data_AF-G5K2G0-F1
#
_entry.id   AF-G5K2G0-F1
#
_cell.length_a   1.000
_cell.length_b   1.000
_cell.length_c   1.000
_cell.angle_alpha   90.00
_cell.angle_beta   90.00
_cell.angle_gamma   90.00
#
_symmetry.space_group_name_H-M   'P 1'
#
loop_
_entity.id
_entity.type
_entity.pdbx_description
1 polymer ?
#
loop_
_entity_poly.entity_id
_entity_poly.type
_entity_poly.pdbx_seq_one_letter_code
_entity_poly.pdbx_strand_id
1 'polypeptide(L)'
;MNEQEENQLLIILSDFIPLMDGDIIQGISPEAKDLTRQIVLEGLKADMEAFDKEDVSLVSWQEENIQLLEAISDEEFQAVVDEKIMMTELQIGHSIFQPLNENQLELLSKHLKSQEETASEKESHLEEKAKRKPSLFKKMLRQLR
;
A
#
# COMPACT_ATOMS: atom_id res chain seq x y z
N MET A 1 11.25 3.73 2.31
CA MET A 1 10.63 2.57 2.98
C MET A 1 11.35 1.27 2.60
N ASN A 2 11.44 0.33 3.54
CA ASN A 2 11.91 -1.05 3.32
C ASN A 2 10.73 -2.03 3.15
N GLU A 3 11.00 -3.26 2.71
CA GLU A 3 9.94 -4.26 2.43
C GLU A 3 9.10 -4.65 3.65
N GLN A 4 9.68 -4.63 4.85
CA GLN A 4 8.93 -4.94 6.08
C GLN A 4 7.98 -3.79 6.46
N GLU A 5 8.47 -2.56 6.38
CA GLU A 5 7.66 -1.35 6.59
C GLU A 5 6.50 -1.26 5.59
N GLU A 6 6.77 -1.59 4.33
CA GLU A 6 5.77 -1.61 3.25
C GLU A 6 4.68 -2.66 3.50
N ASN A 7 5.08 -3.90 3.81
CA ASN A 7 4.14 -4.96 4.16
C ASN A 7 3.28 -4.59 5.38
N GLN A 8 3.88 -3.96 6.40
CA GLN A 8 3.15 -3.50 7.56
C GLN A 8 2.14 -2.41 7.20
N LEU A 9 2.52 -1.47 6.33
CA LEU A 9 1.59 -0.43 5.86
C LEU A 9 0.44 -1.03 5.05
N LEU A 10 0.70 -2.01 4.19
CA LEU A 10 -0.35 -2.74 3.46
C LEU A 10 -1.33 -3.46 4.40
N ILE A 11 -0.85 -3.97 5.53
CA ILE A 11 -1.68 -4.58 6.57
C ILE A 11 -2.57 -3.50 7.20
N ILE A 12 -1.99 -2.39 7.67
CA ILE A 12 -2.74 -1.26 8.27
C ILE A 12 -3.84 -0.79 7.31
N LEU A 13 -3.50 -0.57 6.04
CA LEU A 13 -4.44 -0.07 5.03
C LEU A 13 -5.56 -1.08 4.67
N SER A 14 -5.46 -2.34 5.09
CA SER A 14 -6.53 -3.32 4.92
C SER A 14 -7.77 -3.00 5.74
N ASP A 15 -7.65 -2.16 6.78
CA ASP A 15 -8.80 -1.71 7.57
C ASP A 15 -9.51 -0.49 6.95
N PHE A 16 -8.87 0.20 6.01
CA PHE A 16 -9.35 1.48 5.47
C PHE A 16 -9.84 1.40 4.02
N ILE A 17 -9.25 0.52 3.21
CA ILE A 17 -9.41 0.52 1.76
C ILE A 17 -10.49 -0.45 1.26
N PRO A 18 -10.46 -1.76 1.59
CA PRO A 18 -11.46 -2.69 1.08
C PRO A 18 -12.79 -2.56 1.80
N LEU A 19 -13.89 -2.52 1.03
CA LEU A 19 -15.22 -2.79 1.55
C LEU A 19 -15.45 -4.30 1.51
N MET A 20 -15.70 -4.93 2.66
CA MET A 20 -15.75 -6.38 2.79
C MET A 20 -17.12 -6.89 3.29
N ASP A 21 -17.53 -8.05 2.78
CA ASP A 21 -18.60 -8.88 3.36
C ASP A 21 -18.01 -10.25 3.70
N GLY A 22 -17.75 -10.47 4.98
CA GLY A 22 -16.97 -11.62 5.44
C GLY A 22 -15.55 -11.56 4.87
N ASP A 23 -15.16 -12.58 4.12
CA ASP A 23 -13.87 -12.66 3.45
C ASP A 23 -13.90 -12.14 1.99
N ILE A 24 -15.06 -11.74 1.48
CA ILE A 24 -15.25 -11.30 0.10
C ILE A 24 -15.10 -9.78 -0.01
N ILE A 25 -14.28 -9.32 -0.96
CA ILE A 25 -14.17 -7.90 -1.30
C ILE A 25 -15.38 -7.49 -2.15
N GLN A 26 -16.18 -6.54 -1.65
CA GLN A 26 -17.34 -5.98 -2.36
C GLN A 26 -16.96 -4.75 -3.19
N GLY A 27 -15.90 -4.04 -2.81
CA GLY A 27 -15.47 -2.82 -3.49
C GLY A 27 -14.37 -2.09 -2.74
N ILE A 28 -14.18 -0.83 -3.14
CA ILE A 28 -13.30 0.13 -2.47
C ILE A 28 -14.14 1.04 -1.58
N SER A 29 -13.66 1.28 -0.37
CA SER A 29 -14.23 2.24 0.56
C SER A 29 -14.32 3.63 -0.09
N PRO A 30 -15.47 4.33 -0.02
CA PRO A 30 -15.62 5.67 -0.61
C PRO A 30 -14.55 6.67 -0.16
N GLU A 31 -14.11 6.55 1.08
CA GLU A 31 -13.12 7.42 1.71
C GLU A 31 -11.67 7.08 1.31
N ALA A 32 -11.43 5.92 0.66
CA ALA A 32 -10.09 5.45 0.36
C ALA A 32 -9.27 6.41 -0.54
N LYS A 33 -9.94 7.17 -1.41
CA LYS A 33 -9.28 8.13 -2.32
C LYS A 33 -8.84 9.42 -1.62
N ASP A 34 -9.50 9.75 -0.51
CA ASP A 34 -9.20 10.93 0.30
C ASP A 34 -8.33 10.55 1.53
N LEU A 35 -7.90 9.29 1.60
CA LEU A 35 -7.11 8.77 2.71
C LEU A 35 -5.74 9.45 2.73
N THR A 36 -5.37 10.00 3.87
CA THR A 36 -4.05 10.60 4.08
C THR A 36 -3.35 9.91 5.24
N ARG A 37 -2.02 9.99 5.25
CA ARG A 37 -1.19 9.47 6.35
C ARG A 37 -1.64 9.99 7.70
N GLN A 38 -2.04 11.26 7.75
CA GLN A 38 -2.51 11.91 8.97
C GLN A 38 -3.85 11.35 9.46
N ILE A 39 -4.80 11.07 8.56
CA ILE A 39 -6.10 10.48 8.92
C ILE A 39 -5.89 9.10 9.56
N VAL A 40 -5.04 8.26 8.97
CA VAL A 40 -4.73 6.93 9.51
C VAL A 40 -4.02 7.04 10.86
N LEU A 41 -3.05 7.95 10.98
CA LEU A 41 -2.32 8.19 12.23
C LEU A 41 -3.24 8.64 13.37
N GLU A 42 -4.18 9.54 13.09
CA GLU A 42 -5.17 10.01 14.06
C GLU A 42 -6.12 8.89 14.49
N GLY A 43 -6.57 8.05 13.55
CA GLY A 43 -7.38 6.86 13.85
C GLY A 43 -6.66 5.91 14.81
N LEU A 44 -5.40 5.55 14.50
CA LEU A 44 -4.61 4.66 15.35
C LEU A 44 -4.36 5.24 16.75
N LYS A 45 -4.14 6.57 16.86
CA LYS A 45 -3.97 7.23 18.16
C LYS A 45 -5.26 7.22 18.98
N ALA A 46 -6.41 7.45 18.34
CA ALA A 46 -7.71 7.39 19.00
C ALA A 46 -8.03 5.97 19.50
N ASP A 47 -7.76 4.95 18.69
CA ASP A 47 -7.94 3.54 19.07
C ASP A 47 -7.03 3.17 20.25
N MET A 48 -5.78 3.62 20.26
CA MET A 48 -4.83 3.40 21.36
C MET A 48 -5.28 4.01 22.68
N GLU A 49 -5.95 5.17 22.64
CA GLU A 49 -6.53 5.79 23.84
C GLU A 49 -7.75 5.02 24.38
N ALA A 50 -8.47 4.33 23.49
CA ALA A 50 -9.66 3.56 23.84
C ALA A 50 -9.33 2.13 24.34
N PHE A 51 -8.13 1.61 24.06
CA PHE A 51 -7.76 0.25 24.45
C PHE A 51 -7.48 0.07 25.95
N ASP A 52 -7.77 -1.14 26.41
CA ASP A 52 -7.29 -1.63 27.69
C ASP A 52 -5.79 -1.91 27.61
N LYS A 53 -5.01 -1.20 28.44
CA LYS A 53 -3.54 -1.24 28.42
C LYS A 53 -2.97 -2.52 29.03
N GLU A 54 -3.81 -3.43 29.49
CA GLU A 54 -3.40 -4.74 30.02
C GLU A 54 -2.90 -5.69 28.90
N ASP A 55 -3.35 -5.53 27.65
CA ASP A 55 -2.83 -6.30 26.52
C ASP A 55 -1.58 -5.65 25.93
N VAL A 56 -0.43 -6.04 26.48
CA VAL A 56 0.90 -5.54 26.06
C VAL A 56 1.18 -5.81 24.58
N SER A 57 0.65 -6.90 24.01
CA SER A 57 0.93 -7.27 22.62
C SER A 57 0.21 -6.35 21.64
N LEU A 58 -1.06 -6.02 21.93
CA LEU A 58 -1.85 -5.09 21.15
C LEU A 58 -1.29 -3.66 21.24
N VAL A 59 -0.89 -3.24 22.44
CA VAL A 59 -0.27 -1.93 22.66
C VAL A 59 1.03 -1.79 21.86
N SER A 60 1.94 -2.77 21.94
CA SER A 60 3.20 -2.75 21.17
C SER A 60 2.95 -2.69 19.67
N TRP A 61 2.02 -3.50 19.16
CA TRP A 61 1.67 -3.52 17.74
C TRP A 61 1.16 -2.15 17.27
N GLN A 62 0.36 -1.46 18.07
CA GLN A 62 -0.15 -0.14 17.71
C GLN A 62 0.91 0.95 17.81
N GLU A 63 1.79 0.91 18.81
CA GLU A 63 2.95 1.80 18.92
C GLU A 63 3.88 1.65 17.70
N GLU A 64 4.15 0.42 17.26
CA GLU A 64 4.96 0.14 16.07
C GLU A 64 4.31 0.73 14.80
N ASN A 65 2.99 0.59 14.64
CA ASN A 65 2.27 1.15 13.51
C ASN A 65 2.25 2.68 13.50
N ILE A 66 2.09 3.30 14.67
CA ILE A 66 2.18 4.76 14.83
C ILE A 66 3.59 5.25 14.45
N GLN A 67 4.63 4.58 14.95
CA GLN A 67 6.02 4.93 14.63
C GLN A 67 6.32 4.80 13.13
N LEU A 68 5.79 3.76 12.48
CA LEU A 68 5.90 3.59 11.03
C LEU A 68 5.29 4.78 10.28
N LEU A 69 4.05 5.15 10.60
CA LEU A 69 3.36 6.28 9.95
C LEU A 69 4.01 7.65 10.25
N GLU A 70 4.71 7.79 11.38
CA GLU A 70 5.48 8.98 11.69
C GLU A 70 6.82 9.04 10.95
N ALA A 71 7.37 7.89 10.54
CA ALA A 71 8.67 7.80 9.89
C ALA A 71 8.64 7.96 8.35
N ILE A 72 7.52 7.63 7.71
CA ILE A 72 7.36 7.69 6.25
C ILE A 72 6.86 9.06 5.77
N SER A 73 7.15 9.41 4.52
CA SER A 73 6.60 10.63 3.90
C SER A 73 5.16 10.45 3.40
N ASP A 74 4.46 11.56 3.15
CA ASP A 74 3.12 11.53 2.56
C ASP A 74 3.14 10.92 1.15
N GLU A 75 4.20 11.15 0.37
CA GLU A 75 4.37 10.55 -0.96
C GLU A 75 4.61 9.05 -0.90
N GLU A 76 5.43 8.58 0.06
CA GLU A 76 5.63 7.13 0.28
C GLU A 76 4.32 6.46 0.70
N PHE A 77 3.57 7.09 1.61
CA PHE A 77 2.25 6.62 2.03
C PHE A 77 1.28 6.53 0.85
N GLN A 78 1.17 7.60 0.05
CA GLN A 78 0.23 7.64 -1.07
C GLN A 78 0.55 6.58 -2.13
N ALA A 79 1.82 6.32 -2.40
CA ALA A 79 2.22 5.26 -3.33
C ALA A 79 1.69 3.88 -2.90
N VAL A 80 1.72 3.58 -1.60
CA VAL A 80 1.21 2.31 -1.06
C VAL A 80 -0.32 2.28 -1.02
N VAL A 81 -0.97 3.42 -0.77
CA VAL A 81 -2.44 3.54 -0.91
C VAL A 81 -2.87 3.22 -2.33
N ASP A 82 -2.22 3.81 -3.33
CA ASP A 82 -2.54 3.59 -4.74
C ASP A 82 -2.35 2.10 -5.12
N GLU A 83 -1.27 1.48 -4.66
CA GLU A 83 -1.03 0.06 -4.85
C GLU A 83 -2.11 -0.81 -4.19
N LYS A 84 -2.45 -0.51 -2.93
CA LYS A 84 -3.47 -1.26 -2.19
C LYS A 84 -4.86 -1.12 -2.83
N ILE A 85 -5.21 0.07 -3.33
CA ILE A 85 -6.44 0.28 -4.10
C ILE A 85 -6.44 -0.61 -5.34
N MET A 86 -5.39 -0.53 -6.17
CA MET A 86 -5.27 -1.35 -7.39
C MET A 86 -5.40 -2.85 -7.08
N MET A 87 -4.71 -3.34 -6.06
CA MET A 87 -4.79 -4.75 -5.65
C MET A 87 -6.20 -5.13 -5.19
N THR A 88 -6.86 -4.24 -4.46
CA THR A 88 -8.23 -4.47 -3.99
C THR A 88 -9.22 -4.46 -5.15
N GLU A 89 -9.07 -3.56 -6.13
CA GLU A 89 -9.89 -3.50 -7.34
C GLU A 89 -9.82 -4.79 -8.14
N LEU A 90 -8.62 -5.38 -8.27
CA LEU A 90 -8.43 -6.66 -8.92
C LEU A 90 -9.17 -7.80 -8.22
N GLN A 91 -9.34 -7.72 -6.90
CA GLN A 91 -9.94 -8.77 -6.07
C GLN A 91 -11.44 -8.59 -5.79
N ILE A 92 -12.10 -7.56 -6.36
CA ILE A 92 -13.55 -7.36 -6.19
C ILE A 92 -14.32 -8.62 -6.63
N GLY A 93 -15.24 -9.06 -5.78
CA GLY A 93 -16.05 -10.28 -5.96
C GLY A 93 -15.34 -11.57 -5.53
N HIS A 94 -14.12 -11.49 -5.01
CA HIS A 94 -13.31 -12.64 -4.61
C HIS A 94 -12.94 -12.58 -3.12
N SER A 95 -12.61 -13.77 -2.59
CA SER A 95 -12.12 -13.90 -1.22
C SER A 95 -10.70 -13.37 -1.12
N ILE A 96 -10.37 -12.70 0.00
CA ILE A 96 -9.00 -12.26 0.31
C ILE A 96 -8.01 -13.44 0.43
N PHE A 97 -8.51 -14.66 0.65
CA PHE A 97 -7.69 -15.88 0.73
C PHE A 97 -7.48 -16.56 -0.62
N GLN A 98 -8.15 -16.08 -1.67
CA GLN A 98 -7.97 -16.61 -3.01
C GLN A 98 -6.81 -15.91 -3.72
N PRO A 99 -5.88 -16.67 -4.33
CA PRO A 99 -4.87 -16.08 -5.19
C PRO A 99 -5.54 -15.47 -6.42
N LEU A 100 -4.85 -14.51 -7.04
CA LEU A 100 -5.30 -13.92 -8.31
C LEU A 100 -5.42 -15.01 -9.39
N ASN A 101 -6.54 -15.00 -10.10
CA ASN A 101 -6.76 -15.84 -11.27
C ASN A 101 -6.02 -15.29 -12.51
N GLU A 102 -5.99 -16.07 -13.58
CA GLU A 102 -5.24 -15.73 -14.81
C GLU A 102 -5.66 -14.38 -15.41
N ASN A 103 -6.96 -14.06 -15.41
CA ASN A 103 -7.45 -12.78 -15.94
C ASN A 103 -7.00 -11.61 -15.05
N GLN A 104 -7.05 -11.78 -13.73
CA GLN A 104 -6.57 -10.78 -12.77
C GLN A 104 -5.06 -10.56 -12.87
N LEU A 105 -4.28 -11.63 -13.05
CA LEU A 105 -2.84 -11.56 -13.30
C LEU A 105 -2.52 -10.86 -14.61
N GLU A 106 -3.32 -11.08 -15.66
CA GLU A 106 -3.17 -10.37 -16.93
C GLU A 106 -3.42 -8.86 -16.75
N LEU A 107 -4.49 -8.48 -16.04
CA LEU A 107 -4.80 -7.09 -15.73
C LEU A 107 -3.68 -6.43 -14.90
N LEU A 108 -3.19 -7.10 -13.87
CA LEU A 108 -2.06 -6.65 -13.07
C LEU A 108 -0.82 -6.41 -13.97
N SER A 109 -0.53 -7.35 -14.87
CA SER A 109 0.61 -7.23 -15.79
C SER A 109 0.50 -6.01 -16.72
N LYS A 110 -0.72 -5.66 -17.17
CA LYS A 110 -0.98 -4.48 -17.99
C LYS A 110 -0.77 -3.19 -17.20
N HIS A 111 -1.27 -3.15 -15.95
CA HIS A 111 -1.06 -2.02 -15.05
C HIS A 111 0.43 -1.77 -14.81
N LEU A 112 1.19 -2.80 -14.47
CA LEU A 112 2.64 -2.68 -14.22
C LEU A 112 3.39 -2.15 -15.45
N LYS A 113 3.09 -2.67 -16.65
CA LYS A 113 3.71 -2.18 -17.90
C LYS A 113 3.36 -0.72 -18.20
N SER A 114 2.10 -0.31 -18.00
CA SER A 114 1.68 1.07 -18.23
C SER A 114 2.40 2.06 -17.29
N GLN A 115 2.67 1.64 -16.04
CA GLN A 115 3.44 2.44 -15.11
C GLN A 115 4.92 2.54 -15.50
N GLU A 116 5.51 1.47 -16.04
CA GLU A 116 6.88 1.51 -16.58
C GLU A 116 7.01 2.48 -17.77
N GLU A 117 6.03 2.48 -18.68
CA GLU A 117 6.02 3.41 -19.83
C GLU A 117 5.93 4.87 -19.36
N THR A 118 5.05 5.18 -18.41
CA THR A 118 4.93 6.54 -17.84
C THR A 118 6.15 6.96 -17.03
N ALA A 119 6.86 6.03 -16.38
CA ALA A 119 8.12 6.31 -15.69
C ALA A 119 9.26 6.56 -16.68
N SER A 120 9.31 5.80 -17.78
CA SER A 120 10.32 5.95 -18.84
C SER A 120 10.15 7.25 -19.63
N GLU A 121 8.91 7.68 -19.89
CA GLU A 121 8.61 8.99 -20.48
C GLU A 121 8.97 10.16 -19.57
N LYS A 122 8.80 10.00 -18.24
CA LYS A 122 9.27 11.00 -17.27
C LYS A 122 10.81 11.05 -17.16
N GLU A 123 11.50 9.92 -17.32
CA GLU A 123 12.96 9.86 -17.36
C GLU A 123 13.53 10.50 -18.65
N SER A 124 12.89 10.30 -19.81
CA SER A 124 13.33 10.94 -21.07
C SER A 124 13.16 12.46 -21.08
N HIS A 125 12.25 13.00 -20.26
CA HIS A 125 12.14 14.45 -20.01
C HIS A 125 13.07 14.99 -18.91
N LEU A 126 13.69 14.12 -18.10
CA LEU A 126 14.60 14.50 -17.00
C LEU A 126 16.08 14.24 -17.31
N GLU A 127 16.41 13.59 -18.44
CA GLU A 127 17.80 13.36 -18.86
C GLU A 127 18.61 14.64 -19.16
N GLU A 128 18.01 15.83 -19.15
CA GLU A 128 18.78 17.08 -19.22
C GLU A 128 19.37 17.54 -17.87
N LYS A 129 18.89 17.02 -16.71
CA LYS A 129 19.48 17.40 -15.41
C LYS A 129 19.54 16.27 -14.39
N ALA A 130 20.78 15.82 -14.20
CA ALA A 130 21.36 15.28 -12.96
C ALA A 130 21.18 13.79 -12.67
N LYS A 131 22.32 13.08 -12.84
CA LYS A 131 22.70 11.83 -12.16
C LYS A 131 22.14 11.74 -10.74
N ARG A 132 21.08 10.97 -10.53
CA ARG A 132 20.65 10.52 -9.19
C ARG A 132 20.19 9.06 -9.22
N LYS A 133 20.41 8.45 -8.05
CA LYS A 133 20.39 7.04 -7.59
C LYS A 133 19.42 6.06 -8.30
N PRO A 134 19.73 4.75 -8.31
CA PRO A 134 18.92 3.74 -8.98
C PRO A 134 17.53 3.59 -8.35
N SER A 135 16.51 3.64 -9.23
CA SER A 135 15.10 3.33 -8.97
C SER A 135 14.90 1.92 -8.39
N LEU A 136 13.93 1.81 -7.47
CA LEU A 136 13.58 0.62 -6.68
C LEU A 136 13.20 -0.60 -7.54
N PHE A 137 12.60 -0.39 -8.71
CA PHE A 137 12.21 -1.44 -9.65
C PHE A 137 13.41 -2.23 -10.20
N LYS A 138 14.59 -1.60 -10.26
CA LYS A 138 15.83 -2.26 -10.71
C LYS A 138 16.30 -3.36 -9.75
N LYS A 139 15.84 -3.34 -8.48
CA LYS A 139 16.12 -4.39 -7.50
C LYS A 139 15.20 -5.61 -7.69
N MET A 140 13.91 -5.39 -7.94
CA MET A 140 12.92 -6.45 -8.14
C MET A 140 13.26 -7.32 -9.37
N LEU A 141 13.67 -6.69 -10.47
CA LEU A 141 14.09 -7.37 -11.70
C LEU A 141 15.37 -8.22 -11.56
N ARG A 142 16.21 -7.96 -10.56
CA ARG A 142 17.44 -8.75 -10.33
C ARG A 142 17.18 -10.07 -9.61
N GLN A 143 16.06 -10.19 -8.91
CA GLN A 143 15.71 -11.40 -8.18
C GLN A 143 14.94 -12.42 -9.03
N LEU A 144 14.51 -12.03 -10.23
CA LEU A 144 13.79 -12.86 -11.19
C LEU A 144 14.71 -13.48 -12.27
N ARG A 145 16.03 -13.54 -12.03
CA ARG A 145 17.02 -14.06 -12.97
C ARG A 145 17.75 -15.31 -12.46
#